data_AF-A0A3B8WIB2-F1
#
_entry.id   AF-A0A3B8WIB2-F1
#
_cell.length_a   1.000
_cell.length_b   1.000
_cell.length_c   1.000
_cell.angle_alpha   90.00
_cell.angle_beta   90.00
_cell.angle_gamma   90.00
#
_symmetry.space_group_name_H-M   'P 1'
#
loop_
_entity.id
_entity.type
_entity.pdbx_description
1 polymer ?
#
loop_
_entity_poly.entity_id
_entity_poly.type
_entity_poly.pdbx_seq_one_letter_code
_entity_poly.pdbx_strand_id
1 'polypeptide(L)' 'GMAHAKANLSRGTSAASGKEGLSVHDVEFRADIDMPVFRMGDTSIGSVQFTDFAITNTNLMVYGY' A
#
# COMPACT_ATOMS: atom_id res chain seq x y z
N GLY A 1 -10.95 -3.97 -13.85
CA GLY A 1 -10.63 -2.63 -13.33
C GLY A 1 -9.22 -2.25 -13.68
N MET A 2 -8.99 -0.96 -13.96
CA MET A 2 -7.64 -0.42 -14.12
C MET A 2 -7.11 -0.06 -12.73
N ALA A 3 -6.08 -0.76 -12.24
CA ALA A 3 -5.38 -0.36 -11.03
C ALA A 3 -4.47 0.84 -11.30
N HIS A 4 -4.41 1.80 -10.39
CA HIS A 4 -3.49 2.92 -10.45
C HIS A 4 -2.86 3.22 -9.09
N ALA A 5 -1.62 3.69 -9.14
CA ALA A 5 -0.84 4.07 -7.97
C ALA A 5 -0.18 5.43 -8.22
N LYS A 6 -0.28 6.31 -7.24
CA LYS A 6 0.40 7.61 -7.19
C LYS A 6 1.11 7.71 -5.84
N ALA A 7 2.34 8.23 -5.86
CA ALA A 7 3.11 8.51 -4.66
C ALA A 7 4.00 9.72 -4.91
N ASN A 8 4.12 10.59 -3.91
CA ASN A 8 5.10 11.67 -3.90
C ASN A 8 6.32 11.22 -3.09
N LEU A 9 7.51 11.50 -3.61
CA LEU A 9 8.77 11.15 -2.95
C LEU A 9 9.51 12.42 -2.56
N SER A 10 9.94 12.50 -1.30
CA SER A 10 10.76 13.59 -0.79
C SER A 10 11.79 13.09 0.23
N ARG A 11 12.75 13.94 0.57
CA ARG A 11 13.66 13.68 1.69
C ARG A 11 12.91 14.03 2.98
N GLY A 12 12.94 13.14 3.97
CA GLY A 12 12.30 13.37 5.26
C GLY A 12 13.13 12.84 6.42
N THR A 13 13.02 13.50 7.57
CA THR A 13 13.69 13.09 8.81
C THR A 13 12.78 12.15 9.60
N SER A 14 13.31 11.00 10.02
CA SER A 14 12.59 10.04 10.85
C SER A 14 12.25 10.62 12.22
N ALA A 15 10.96 10.64 12.57
CA ALA A 15 10.55 11.00 13.93
C ALA A 15 11.02 9.98 15.00
N ALA A 16 11.27 8.72 14.60
CA ALA A 16 11.68 7.65 15.51
C ALA A 16 13.20 7.54 15.71
N SER A 17 13.98 7.81 14.66
CA SER A 17 15.45 7.63 14.70
C SER A 17 16.26 8.92 14.52
N GLY A 18 15.61 10.04 14.17
CA GLY A 18 16.28 11.31 13.86
C GLY A 18 17.15 11.28 12.60
N LYS A 19 17.17 10.16 11.85
CA LYS A 19 17.97 9.99 10.65
C LYS A 19 17.23 10.48 9.41
N GLU A 20 17.99 11.02 8.47
CA GLU A 20 17.51 11.36 7.13
C GLU A 20 17.13 10.08 6.36
N GLY A 21 15.98 10.08 5.70
CA GLY A 21 15.47 8.97 4.93
C GLY A 21 14.64 9.41 3.72
N LEU A 22 14.26 8.43 2.90
CA LEU A 22 13.32 8.65 1.80
C LEU A 22 11.90 8.61 2.35
N SER A 23 11.22 9.75 2.33
CA SER A 23 9.82 9.87 2.68
C SER A 23 8.96 9.68 1.44
N VAL A 24 8.01 8.75 1.53
CA VAL A 24 6.96 8.55 0.53
C VAL A 24 5.66 9.03 1.14
N HIS A 25 5.06 10.06 0.57
CA HIS A 25 3.86 10.70 1.09
C HIS A 25 2.80 10.86 0.00
N ASP A 26 1.57 11.15 0.44
CA ASP A 26 0.39 11.25 -0.43
C ASP A 26 0.21 10.02 -1.33
N VAL A 27 0.40 8.84 -0.75
CA VAL A 27 0.20 7.59 -1.47
C VAL A 27 -1.29 7.38 -1.71
N GLU A 28 -1.64 7.27 -2.98
CA GLU A 28 -2.95 6.84 -3.45
C GLU A 28 -2.77 5.57 -4.27
N PHE A 29 -3.26 4.46 -3.74
CA PHE A 29 -3.36 3.19 -4.45
C PHE A 29 -4.83 2.84 -4.59
N ARG A 30 -5.29 2.65 -5.81
CA ARG A 30 -6.68 2.25 -6.10
C ARG A 30 -6.71 1.11 -7.10
N ALA A 31 -7.44 0.06 -6.78
CA ALA A 31 -7.58 -1.10 -7.64
C ALA A 31 -8.90 -1.82 -7.44
N ASP A 32 -9.38 -2.46 -8.50
CA ASP A 32 -10.37 -3.52 -8.38
C ASP A 32 -9.62 -4.83 -8.14
N ILE A 33 -9.92 -5.52 -7.04
CA ILE A 33 -9.29 -6.79 -6.68
C ILE A 33 -10.33 -7.88 -6.83
N ASP A 34 -10.11 -8.77 -7.80
CA ASP A 34 -10.89 -10.00 -7.96
C ASP A 34 -10.00 -11.20 -7.60
N MET A 35 -10.26 -11.80 -6.43
CA MET A 35 -9.58 -12.99 -5.96
C MET A 35 -10.55 -14.18 -6.07
N PRO A 36 -10.52 -14.91 -7.20
CA PRO A 36 -11.45 -16.01 -7.44
C PRO A 36 -11.26 -17.18 -6.46
N VAL A 37 -10.06 -17.32 -5.88
CA VAL A 37 -9.77 -18.28 -4.81
C VAL A 37 -8.95 -17.59 -3.73
N PHE A 38 -9.57 -17.30 -2.58
CA PHE A 38 -8.90 -16.79 -1.39
C PHE A 38 -8.71 -17.93 -0.39
N ARG A 39 -7.46 -18.11 0.07
CA ARG A 39 -7.09 -19.19 0.99
C ARG A 39 -6.38 -18.61 2.21
N MET A 40 -6.73 -19.13 3.38
CA MET A 40 -5.98 -18.93 4.62
C MET A 40 -5.41 -20.29 5.05
N GLY A 41 -4.11 -20.49 4.81
CA GLY A 41 -3.49 -21.82 4.89
C GLY A 41 -4.05 -22.76 3.83
N ASP A 42 -4.40 -23.99 4.23
CA ASP A 42 -4.96 -25.02 3.35
C ASP A 42 -6.49 -24.92 3.15
N THR A 43 -7.14 -23.97 3.82
CA THR A 43 -8.60 -23.79 3.72
C THR A 43 -8.91 -22.68 2.72
N SER A 44 -9.67 -23.01 1.68
CA SER A 44 -10.31 -22.02 0.81
C SER A 44 -11.58 -21.50 1.48
N ILE A 45 -11.76 -20.18 1.48
CA ILE A 45 -13.00 -19.54 1.95
C ILE A 45 -13.87 -19.03 0.80
N GLY A 46 -13.53 -19.40 -0.44
CA GLY A 46 -14.22 -18.97 -1.65
C GLY A 46 -13.56 -17.76 -2.29
N SER A 47 -14.36 -16.92 -2.95
CA SER A 47 -13.90 -15.75 -3.68
C SER A 47 -14.01 -14.47 -2.85
N VAL A 48 -13.04 -13.58 -2.99
CA VAL A 48 -13.06 -12.25 -2.39
C VAL A 48 -12.99 -11.21 -3.50
N GLN A 49 -13.92 -10.26 -3.51
CA GLN A 49 -13.95 -9.16 -4.47
C GLN A 49 -14.00 -7.83 -3.75
N PHE A 50 -13.07 -6.94 -4.11
CA PHE A 50 -13.12 -5.52 -3.74
C PHE A 50 -13.33 -4.71 -5.01
N THR A 51 -14.43 -3.96 -5.03
CA THR A 51 -14.63 -2.91 -6.04
C THR A 51 -14.13 -1.61 -5.43
N ASP A 52 -13.22 -0.91 -6.10
CA ASP A 52 -12.61 0.33 -5.60
C ASP A 52 -11.87 0.19 -4.26
N PHE A 53 -10.97 -0.78 -4.14
CA PHE A 53 -10.07 -0.85 -2.99
C PHE A 53 -9.12 0.35 -3.04
N ALA A 54 -9.20 1.23 -2.04
CA ALA A 54 -8.43 2.47 -1.97
C ALA A 54 -7.59 2.57 -0.70
N ILE A 55 -6.27 2.72 -0.86
CA ILE A 55 -5.37 3.20 0.19
C ILE A 55 -5.07 4.66 -0.15
N THR A 56 -5.56 5.57 0.69
CA THR A 56 -5.38 7.01 0.53
C THR A 56 -4.79 7.61 1.80
N ASN A 57 -4.24 8.83 1.69
CA ASN A 57 -3.74 9.60 2.83
C ASN A 57 -2.74 8.84 3.72
N THR A 58 -1.97 7.93 3.11
CA THR A 58 -1.01 7.09 3.83
C THR A 58 0.40 7.60 3.58
N ASN A 59 1.17 7.74 4.65
CA ASN A 59 2.59 8.08 4.60
C ASN A 59 3.41 6.83 4.89
N LEU A 60 4.36 6.52 4.01
CA LEU A 60 5.29 5.40 4.10
C LEU A 60 6.71 5.94 4.22
N MET A 61 7.45 5.54 5.25
CA MET A 61 8.87 5.90 5.39
C MET A 61 9.73 4.67 5.11
N VAL A 62 10.64 4.77 4.14
CA VAL A 62 11.56 3.67 3.78
C VAL A 62 12.94 3.98 4.33
N TYR A 63 13.46 3.07 5.14
CA TYR A 63 14.80 3.14 5.72
C TYR A 63 15.75 2.20 4.99
N GLY A 64 16.88 2.72 4.52
CA GLY A 64 18.03 1.92 4.09
C GLY A 64 19.00 1.73 5.25
N TYR A 65 19.66 0.57 5.31
CA TYR A 65 20.74 0.30 6.26
C TYR A 65 22.07 0.85 5.75
#